data_AF-A0A930KFI3-F1
#
_entry.id   AF-A0A930KFI3-F1
#
_cell.length_a   1.000
_cell.length_b   1.000
_cell.length_c   1.000
_cell.angle_alpha   90.00
_cell.angle_beta   90.00
_cell.angle_gamma   90.00
#
_symmetry.space_group_name_H-M   'P 1'
#
loop_
_entity.id
_entity.type
_entity.pdbx_description
1 polymer ?
#
loop_
_entity_poly.entity_id
_entity_poly.type
_entity_poly.pdbx_seq_one_letter_code
_entity_poly.pdbx_strand_id
1 'polypeptide(L)'
;MSKIKLGAYNTLTVLKIALREGNGDPFGVYLDGGPAGEILMPQKYVPEGTEIGDELEVFVYLDQDERPIATTEEPLAQVGDFAYLECSWVNEYGAFLAWGVMKDLFCPFREQKKRMVIGNSYIVYVHLDEESYRLVASAKVEHYLDEQPRG
;
A
#
# COMPACT_ATOMS: atom_id res chain seq x y z
N MET A 1 13.10 -18.26 1.75
CA MET A 1 12.32 -17.16 2.34
C MET A 1 11.76 -16.33 1.20
N SER A 2 10.43 -16.17 1.16
CA SER A 2 9.74 -15.46 0.08
C SER A 2 9.95 -13.95 0.20
N LYS A 3 10.14 -13.28 -0.94
CA LYS A 3 10.13 -11.82 -1.05
C LYS A 3 8.73 -11.30 -0.74
N ILE A 4 8.61 -10.23 0.05
CA ILE A 4 7.34 -9.54 0.28
C ILE A 4 6.74 -9.03 -1.04
N LYS A 5 5.41 -8.91 -1.09
CA LYS A 5 4.66 -8.32 -2.19
C LYS A 5 4.14 -6.94 -1.76
N LEU A 6 4.67 -5.88 -2.35
CA LEU A 6 4.20 -4.52 -2.11
C LEU A 6 2.85 -4.28 -2.81
N GLY A 7 1.97 -3.54 -2.13
CA GLY A 7 0.61 -3.30 -2.58
C GLY A 7 -0.22 -4.58 -2.65
N ALA A 8 0.08 -5.58 -1.83
CA ALA A 8 -0.65 -6.84 -1.75
C ALA A 8 -0.65 -7.42 -0.32
N TYR A 9 -1.49 -8.42 -0.09
CA TYR A 9 -1.49 -9.17 1.16
C TYR A 9 -0.28 -10.10 1.26
N ASN A 10 0.26 -10.19 2.48
CA ASN A 10 1.35 -11.07 2.87
C ASN A 10 1.01 -11.71 4.22
N THR A 11 1.44 -12.96 4.42
CA THR A 11 1.43 -13.60 5.73
C THR A 11 2.83 -13.44 6.34
N LEU A 12 2.96 -12.66 7.41
CA LEU A 12 4.26 -12.33 8.04
C LEU A 12 4.25 -12.71 9.52
N THR A 13 5.39 -13.20 10.01
CA THR A 13 5.56 -13.61 11.42
C THR A 13 5.94 -12.42 12.30
N VAL A 14 5.33 -12.32 13.49
CA VAL A 14 5.67 -11.32 14.51
C VAL A 14 7.01 -11.67 15.16
N LEU A 15 7.98 -10.76 15.05
CA LEU A 15 9.33 -10.94 15.60
C LEU A 15 9.47 -10.36 17.01
N LYS A 16 8.96 -9.14 17.22
CA LYS A 16 9.07 -8.43 18.50
C LYS A 16 8.08 -7.28 18.59
N ILE A 17 7.77 -6.89 19.83
CA ILE A 17 7.01 -5.68 20.12
C ILE A 17 7.92 -4.46 19.91
N ALA A 18 7.41 -3.44 19.22
CA ALA A 18 8.11 -2.19 19.01
C ALA A 18 7.81 -1.22 20.17
N LEU A 19 8.81 -0.89 20.98
CA LEU A 19 8.68 -0.07 22.18
C LEU A 19 9.32 1.31 21.98
N ARG A 20 8.67 2.37 22.46
CA ARG A 20 9.23 3.73 22.40
C ARG A 20 10.38 3.88 23.38
N GLU A 21 11.45 4.53 22.95
CA GLU A 21 12.54 4.91 23.83
C GLU A 21 12.05 5.86 24.92
N GLY A 22 12.50 5.65 26.16
CA GLY A 22 12.15 6.49 27.31
C GLY A 22 11.04 5.89 28.19
N ASN A 23 9.84 5.70 27.65
CA ASN A 23 8.69 5.22 28.44
C ASN A 23 8.34 3.73 28.25
N GLY A 24 8.85 3.10 27.18
CA GLY A 24 8.59 1.68 26.90
C GLY A 24 7.18 1.39 26.40
N ASP A 25 6.39 2.40 26.01
CA ASP A 25 5.06 2.16 25.48
C ASP A 25 5.14 1.48 24.11
N PRO A 26 4.31 0.46 23.85
CA PRO A 26 4.25 -0.17 22.54
C PRO A 26 3.68 0.81 21.51
N PHE A 27 4.34 0.88 20.35
CA PHE A 27 3.86 1.63 19.18
C PHE A 27 3.59 0.74 17.97
N GLY A 28 3.75 -0.57 18.13
CA GLY A 28 3.46 -1.56 17.10
C GLY A 28 4.19 -2.87 17.34
N VAL A 29 4.28 -3.67 16.29
CA VAL A 29 5.11 -4.87 16.21
C VAL A 29 5.98 -4.83 14.97
N TYR A 30 7.14 -5.50 15.03
CA TYR A 30 7.96 -5.75 13.85
C TYR A 30 7.67 -7.15 13.31
N LEU A 31 7.41 -7.22 12.01
CA LEU A 31 7.13 -8.43 11.26
C LEU A 31 8.35 -8.84 10.43
N ASP A 32 8.54 -10.14 10.20
CA ASP A 32 9.61 -10.67 9.37
C ASP A 32 9.33 -10.45 7.88
N GLY A 33 9.95 -9.43 7.29
CA GLY A 33 9.92 -9.16 5.85
C GLY A 33 10.98 -9.92 5.05
N GLY A 34 11.72 -10.86 5.67
CA GLY A 34 12.79 -11.61 5.05
C GLY A 34 13.88 -10.68 4.49
N PRO A 35 14.20 -10.74 3.18
CA PRO A 35 15.21 -9.87 2.58
C PRO A 35 14.92 -8.36 2.68
N ALA A 36 13.66 -7.97 2.91
CA ALA A 36 13.29 -6.56 3.10
C ALA A 36 13.60 -6.05 4.53
N GLY A 37 14.01 -6.94 5.45
CA GLY A 37 14.24 -6.62 6.84
C GLY A 37 12.95 -6.63 7.67
N GLU A 38 13.00 -5.95 8.82
CA GLU A 38 11.85 -5.83 9.73
C GLU A 38 10.84 -4.82 9.18
N ILE A 39 9.55 -5.20 9.14
CA ILE A 39 8.46 -4.34 8.69
C ILE A 39 7.63 -3.92 9.90
N LEU A 40 7.45 -2.62 10.08
CA LEU A 40 6.62 -2.11 11.17
C LEU A 40 5.13 -2.29 10.85
N MET A 41 4.39 -2.80 11.83
CA MET A 41 2.93 -2.71 11.89
C MET A 41 2.54 -1.79 13.06
N PRO A 42 2.03 -0.57 12.80
CA PRO A 42 1.63 0.36 13.86
C PRO A 42 0.59 -0.22 14.82
N GLN A 43 0.68 0.14 16.10
CA GLN A 43 -0.12 -0.43 17.20
C GLN A 43 -1.63 -0.45 16.91
N LYS A 44 -2.15 0.60 16.26
CA LYS A 44 -3.59 0.72 15.97
C LYS A 44 -4.12 -0.34 14.99
N TYR A 45 -3.23 -1.05 14.30
CA TYR A 45 -3.57 -2.11 13.35
C TYR A 45 -3.30 -3.51 13.91
N VAL A 46 -2.58 -3.61 15.03
CA VAL A 46 -2.22 -4.89 15.64
C VAL A 46 -3.48 -5.52 16.24
N PRO A 47 -3.88 -6.73 15.80
CA PRO A 47 -5.02 -7.44 16.39
C PRO A 47 -4.84 -7.68 17.89
N GLU A 48 -5.94 -7.63 18.64
CA GLU A 48 -5.92 -7.92 20.07
C GLU A 48 -5.42 -9.34 20.33
N GLY A 49 -4.53 -9.49 21.32
CA GLY A 49 -3.95 -10.80 21.68
C GLY A 49 -2.80 -11.27 20.78
N THR A 50 -2.31 -10.44 19.86
CA THR A 50 -1.11 -10.78 19.05
C THR A 50 0.10 -11.02 19.96
N GLU A 51 0.75 -12.17 19.77
CA GLU A 51 1.98 -12.58 20.46
C GLU A 51 3.18 -12.71 19.50
N ILE A 52 4.39 -12.79 20.07
CA ILE A 52 5.60 -13.06 19.28
C ILE A 52 5.55 -14.49 18.74
N GLY A 53 5.82 -14.65 17.44
CA GLY A 53 5.73 -15.92 16.73
C GLY A 53 4.42 -16.14 15.99
N ASP A 54 3.40 -15.30 16.22
CA ASP A 54 2.14 -15.35 15.46
C ASP A 54 2.37 -14.98 13.99
N GLU A 55 1.58 -15.59 13.11
CA GLU A 55 1.50 -15.21 11.71
C GLU A 55 0.29 -14.31 11.48
N LEU A 56 0.52 -13.14 10.87
CA LEU A 56 -0.53 -12.18 10.55
C LEU A 56 -0.66 -12.04 9.03
N GLU A 57 -1.89 -12.12 8.52
CA GLU A 57 -2.20 -11.67 7.17
C GLU A 57 -2.36 -10.15 7.17
N VAL A 58 -1.47 -9.46 6.47
CA VAL A 58 -1.36 -8.01 6.47
C VAL A 58 -1.19 -7.47 5.05
N PHE A 59 -1.77 -6.31 4.80
CA PHE A 59 -1.50 -5.56 3.58
C PHE A 59 -0.19 -4.78 3.75
N VAL A 60 0.75 -4.95 2.82
CA VAL A 60 2.06 -4.26 2.88
C VAL A 60 2.11 -3.20 1.79
N TYR A 61 2.33 -1.94 2.18
CA TYR A 61 2.50 -0.82 1.27
C TYR A 61 3.69 0.04 1.70
N LEU A 62 3.88 1.20 1.07
CA LEU A 62 4.96 2.13 1.39
C LEU A 62 4.41 3.34 2.15
N ASP A 63 5.03 3.70 3.28
CA ASP A 63 4.67 4.89 4.05
C ASP A 63 5.06 6.21 3.34
N GLN A 64 5.05 7.33 4.05
CA GLN A 64 5.40 8.64 3.49
C GLN A 64 6.91 8.79 3.21
N ASP A 65 7.76 7.98 3.84
CA ASP A 65 9.21 7.94 3.63
C ASP A 65 9.61 6.83 2.65
N GLU A 66 8.64 6.26 1.93
CA GLU A 66 8.78 5.13 1.00
C GLU A 66 9.38 3.87 1.65
N ARG A 67 9.04 3.62 2.92
CA ARG A 67 9.44 2.41 3.65
C ARG A 67 8.28 1.40 3.71
N PRO A 68 8.55 0.09 3.58
CA PRO A 68 7.53 -0.93 3.78
C PRO A 68 6.86 -0.82 5.16
N ILE A 69 5.54 -0.81 5.16
CA ILE A 69 4.70 -0.76 6.35
C ILE A 69 3.53 -1.74 6.20
N ALA A 70 3.15 -2.39 7.29
CA ALA A 70 2.05 -3.35 7.33
C ALA A 70 0.81 -2.77 8.01
N THR A 71 -0.37 -3.14 7.51
CA THR A 71 -1.67 -2.75 8.07
C THR A 71 -2.69 -3.88 7.94
N THR A 72 -3.71 -3.85 8.81
CA THR A 72 -4.94 -4.66 8.70
C THR A 72 -6.09 -3.87 8.07
N GLU A 73 -5.86 -2.61 7.68
CA GLU A 73 -6.81 -1.89 6.83
C GLU A 73 -6.96 -2.61 5.49
N GLU A 74 -8.18 -2.56 4.96
CA GLU A 74 -8.53 -3.18 3.69
C GLU A 74 -8.43 -2.13 2.56
N PRO A 75 -7.44 -2.24 1.67
CA PRO A 75 -7.39 -1.36 0.51
C PRO A 75 -8.54 -1.68 -0.44
N LEU A 76 -8.97 -0.69 -1.21
CA LEU A 76 -9.97 -0.85 -2.26
C LEU A 76 -9.43 -1.59 -3.50
N ALA A 77 -8.11 -1.76 -3.60
CA ALA A 77 -7.44 -2.45 -4.70
C ALA A 77 -5.99 -2.83 -4.36
N GLN A 78 -5.48 -3.90 -4.95
CA GLN A 78 -4.09 -4.34 -4.87
C GLN A 78 -3.31 -3.98 -6.15
N VAL A 79 -1.99 -4.10 -6.11
CA VAL A 79 -1.16 -4.02 -7.31
C VAL A 79 -1.61 -5.09 -8.31
N GLY A 80 -1.87 -4.66 -9.54
CA GLY A 80 -2.44 -5.51 -10.59
C GLY A 80 -3.94 -5.31 -10.80
N ASP A 81 -4.63 -4.63 -9.90
CA ASP A 81 -6.06 -4.42 -10.00
C ASP A 81 -6.41 -3.14 -10.77
N PHE A 82 -7.56 -3.19 -11.44
CA PHE A 82 -8.30 -2.00 -11.84
C PHE A 82 -9.26 -1.59 -10.72
N ALA A 83 -9.33 -0.30 -10.43
CA ALA A 83 -10.12 0.23 -9.32
C ALA A 83 -10.83 1.52 -9.72
N TYR A 84 -12.02 1.76 -9.15
CA TYR A 84 -12.74 3.02 -9.29
C TYR A 84 -12.59 3.84 -8.01
N LEU A 85 -11.62 4.75 -7.98
CA LEU A 85 -11.21 5.47 -6.76
C LEU A 85 -11.55 6.96 -6.86
N GLU A 86 -12.01 7.53 -5.75
CA GLU A 86 -12.26 8.97 -5.62
C GLU A 86 -10.95 9.76 -5.50
N CYS A 87 -10.86 10.89 -6.18
CA CYS A 87 -9.79 11.87 -6.01
C CYS A 87 -10.02 12.65 -4.71
N SER A 88 -9.25 12.35 -3.67
CA SER A 88 -9.32 13.01 -2.36
C SER A 88 -8.62 14.37 -2.36
N TRP A 89 -7.52 14.49 -3.13
CA TRP A 89 -6.70 15.70 -3.16
C TRP A 89 -5.90 15.84 -4.46
N VAL A 90 -5.46 17.06 -4.78
CA VAL A 90 -4.58 17.35 -5.92
C VAL A 90 -3.49 18.34 -5.53
N ASN A 91 -2.32 18.22 -6.17
CA ASN A 91 -1.22 19.16 -6.03
C ASN A 91 -0.59 19.48 -7.39
N GLU A 92 0.59 20.12 -7.37
CA GLU A 92 1.32 20.52 -8.59
C GLU A 92 1.98 19.35 -9.34
N TYR A 93 1.97 18.14 -8.80
CA TYR A 93 2.58 16.95 -9.40
C TYR A 93 1.55 15.91 -9.88
N GLY A 94 0.37 15.90 -9.27
CA GLY A 94 -0.65 14.89 -9.57
C GLY A 94 -1.87 14.95 -8.67
N ALA A 95 -2.59 13.82 -8.63
CA ALA A 95 -3.77 13.61 -7.82
C ALA A 95 -3.55 12.45 -6.85
N PHE A 96 -4.27 12.47 -5.74
CA PHE A 96 -4.27 11.43 -4.72
C PHE A 96 -5.65 10.81 -4.69
N LEU A 97 -5.68 9.48 -4.75
CA LEU A 97 -6.89 8.69 -4.85
C LEU A 97 -7.11 7.92 -3.56
N ALA A 98 -8.31 8.03 -3.01
CA ALA A 98 -8.72 7.34 -1.78
C ALA A 98 -8.54 5.84 -1.96
N TRP A 99 -7.55 5.26 -1.29
CA TRP A 99 -7.13 3.86 -1.52
C TRP A 99 -7.70 2.88 -0.50
N GLY A 100 -8.35 3.36 0.57
CA GLY A 100 -8.92 2.52 1.63
C GLY A 100 -7.96 2.23 2.80
N VAL A 101 -6.68 2.57 2.64
CA VAL A 101 -5.68 2.57 3.72
C VAL A 101 -5.28 4.01 4.07
N MET A 102 -4.49 4.21 5.14
CA MET A 102 -4.05 5.54 5.57
C MET A 102 -3.43 6.41 4.45
N LYS A 103 -2.71 5.80 3.50
CA LYS A 103 -2.07 6.52 2.39
C LYS A 103 -2.96 6.46 1.15
N ASP A 104 -3.21 7.62 0.57
CA ASP A 104 -3.85 7.71 -0.75
C ASP A 104 -2.88 7.34 -1.88
N LEU A 105 -3.41 6.74 -2.93
CA LEU A 105 -2.64 6.30 -4.08
C LEU A 105 -2.36 7.48 -5.02
N PHE A 106 -1.09 7.74 -5.29
CA PHE A 106 -0.69 8.86 -6.13
C PHE A 106 -0.85 8.53 -7.62
N CYS A 107 -1.56 9.38 -8.35
CA CYS A 107 -1.66 9.35 -9.81
C CYS A 107 -0.95 10.59 -10.39
N PRO A 108 0.29 10.46 -10.88
CA PRO A 108 1.03 11.61 -11.42
C PRO A 108 0.40 12.11 -12.71
N PHE A 109 0.61 13.39 -13.04
CA PHE A 109 0.01 13.98 -14.25
C PHE A 109 0.32 13.25 -15.56
N ARG A 110 1.47 12.58 -15.66
CA ARG A 110 1.84 11.76 -16.83
C ARG A 110 0.96 10.52 -17.00
N GLU A 111 0.35 10.03 -15.92
CA GLU A 111 -0.53 8.86 -15.90
C GLU A 111 -2.03 9.23 -15.95
N GLN A 112 -2.35 10.52 -16.05
CA GLN A 112 -3.73 11.00 -16.14
C GLN A 112 -4.14 11.26 -17.61
N LYS A 113 -5.32 10.80 -18.02
CA LYS A 113 -5.92 11.14 -19.33
C LYS A 113 -6.39 12.60 -19.42
N LYS A 114 -6.89 13.09 -18.29
CA LYS A 114 -7.32 14.48 -18.05
C LYS A 114 -7.03 14.80 -16.60
N ARG A 115 -6.83 16.08 -16.28
CA ARG A 115 -6.64 16.50 -14.89
C ARG A 115 -7.79 15.98 -14.02
N MET A 116 -7.43 15.27 -12.95
CA MET A 116 -8.40 14.77 -11.97
C MET A 116 -8.91 15.93 -11.11
N VAL A 117 -10.15 15.81 -10.64
CA VAL A 117 -10.86 16.84 -9.88
C VAL A 117 -11.27 16.21 -8.56
N ILE A 118 -11.01 16.93 -7.46
CA ILE A 118 -11.37 16.49 -6.11
C ILE A 118 -12.87 16.13 -6.04
N GLY A 119 -13.18 15.00 -5.41
CA GLY A 119 -14.54 14.47 -5.25
C GLY A 119 -15.09 13.68 -6.44
N ASN A 120 -14.38 13.67 -7.58
CA ASN A 120 -14.72 12.77 -8.69
C ASN A 120 -13.97 11.44 -8.57
N SER A 121 -14.54 10.37 -9.12
CA SER A 121 -13.93 9.05 -9.17
C SER A 121 -13.45 8.67 -10.56
N TYR A 122 -12.40 7.85 -10.61
CA TYR A 122 -11.68 7.50 -11.83
C TYR A 122 -11.34 6.01 -11.84
N ILE A 123 -11.47 5.37 -13.01
CA ILE A 123 -10.93 4.03 -13.22
C ILE A 123 -9.42 4.15 -13.39
N VAL A 124 -8.67 3.45 -12.55
CA VAL A 124 -7.21 3.43 -12.55
C VAL A 124 -6.68 2.00 -12.43
N TYR A 125 -5.45 1.79 -12.88
CA TYR A 125 -4.67 0.58 -12.64
C TYR A 125 -3.61 0.85 -11.57
N VAL A 126 -3.55 0.00 -10.55
CA VAL A 126 -2.58 0.10 -9.45
C VAL A 126 -1.32 -0.68 -9.80
N HIS A 127 -0.17 -0.04 -9.75
CA HIS A 127 1.10 -0.71 -10.03
C HIS A 127 2.26 -0.17 -9.19
N LEU A 128 3.32 -0.96 -9.12
CA LEU A 128 4.63 -0.53 -8.64
C LEU A 128 5.39 0.07 -9.81
N ASP A 129 5.74 1.35 -9.73
CA ASP A 129 6.65 1.99 -10.69
C ASP A 129 8.07 1.52 -10.37
N GLU A 130 8.66 0.66 -11.22
CA GLU A 130 9.96 0.04 -10.96
C GLU A 130 11.13 1.04 -10.95
N GLU A 131 11.00 2.18 -11.64
CA GLU A 131 12.05 3.20 -11.68
C GLU A 131 12.11 3.98 -10.37
N SER A 132 10.95 4.38 -9.84
CA SER A 132 10.86 5.17 -8.61
C SER A 132 10.65 4.33 -7.35
N TYR A 133 10.35 3.04 -7.51
CA TYR A 133 9.95 2.11 -6.45
C TYR A 133 8.71 2.56 -5.67
N ARG A 134 7.77 3.26 -6.32
CA ARG A 134 6.56 3.80 -5.69
C ARG A 134 5.30 3.07 -6.14
N LEU A 135 4.35 2.93 -5.22
CA LEU A 135 3.00 2.46 -5.54
C LEU A 135 2.19 3.64 -6.10
N VAL A 136 1.71 3.49 -7.35
CA VAL A 136 1.05 4.56 -8.09
C VAL A 136 -0.18 4.05 -8.85
N ALA A 137 -1.09 4.97 -9.15
CA ALA A 137 -2.24 4.74 -10.02
C ALA A 137 -1.97 5.29 -11.43
N SER A 138 -2.50 4.59 -12.44
CA SER A 138 -2.60 5.11 -13.81
C SER A 138 -4.01 5.08 -14.35
N ALA A 139 -4.50 6.22 -14.86
CA ALA A 139 -5.77 6.31 -15.57
C ALA A 139 -5.62 5.97 -17.07
N LYS A 140 -4.39 5.75 -17.55
CA LYS A 140 -4.09 5.21 -18.89
C LYS A 140 -4.22 3.69 -18.90
N VAL A 141 -5.39 3.23 -18.46
CA VAL A 141 -5.74 1.82 -18.26
C VAL A 141 -5.51 0.94 -19.49
N GLU A 142 -5.59 1.52 -20.69
CA GLU A 142 -5.31 0.87 -21.98
C GLU A 142 -3.90 0.27 -22.08
N HIS A 143 -2.92 0.77 -21.32
CA HIS A 143 -1.57 0.21 -21.27
C HIS A 143 -1.49 -1.12 -20.50
N TYR A 144 -2.55 -1.47 -19.76
CA TYR A 144 -2.61 -2.61 -18.87
C TYR A 144 -3.71 -3.60 -19.26
N LEU A 145 -4.36 -3.38 -20.40
CA LEU A 145 -5.28 -4.35 -20.98
C LEU A 145 -4.47 -5.33 -21.83
N ASP A 146 -4.57 -6.64 -21.52
CA ASP A 146 -4.04 -7.68 -22.41
C ASP A 146 -4.79 -7.61 -23.75
N GLU A 147 -4.05 -7.55 -24.87
CA GLU A 147 -4.64 -7.51 -26.22
C GLU A 147 -5.33 -8.83 -26.63
N GLN A 148 -5.15 -9.90 -25.86
CA GLN A 148 -5.74 -11.20 -26.14
C GLN A 148 -6.93 -11.49 -25.20
N PRO A 149 -8.16 -11.61 -25.72
CA PRO A 149 -9.24 -12.18 -24.94
C PRO A 149 -8.85 -13.61 -24.56
N ARG A 150 -8.73 -13.88 -23.26
CA ARG A 150 -8.63 -15.24 -22.75
C ARG A 150 -10.02 -15.86 -22.94
N GLY A 151 -10.19 -16.56 -24.06
CA GLY A 151 -11.36 -17.38 -24.39
C GLY A 151 -11.41 -18.67 -23.60
#